data_AF-A0A810NPA6-F1
#
_entry.id   AF-A0A810NPA6-F1
#
_cell.length_a   1.000
_cell.length_b   1.000
_cell.length_c   1.000
_cell.angle_alpha   90.00
_cell.angle_beta   90.00
_cell.angle_gamma   90.00
#
_symmetry.space_group_name_H-M   'P 1'
#
loop_
_entity.id
_entity.type
_entity.pdbx_description
1 polymer ?
#
loop_
_entity_poly.entity_id
_entity_poly.type
_entity_poly.pdbx_seq_one_letter_code
_entity_poly.pdbx_strand_id
1 'polypeptide(L)'
;MNRKLLHLSAVAALTLGVTAALTYPASADTRPESAADAAATAGVSPEVFQAMARDLKLDVAGVKDRLANENRAAKADLSLRKSLAGTYGGAWLSADAKSFTVGVTSQAEAAKVTAAGATPKLVKHSLAKLDAVKAQLDAVAAKAPKAIPGWYVDVAANTVVVLSRGADAAAFVKAAGVDASAVHIEATTENPVPYIDVIGGNAYYIGSGSRCSVGFSVSGGFVTAGHCGSTGSTTTQPSGTFRGSSFPGNDYAWVQVASGNTPRGLVNNYAGGTVSVNGSTDAAIGASVCRSGSTTGWHCGTIQARNASVTYSQGTVSGLIRTNVCAEPGDSGGSLIAGNQAQGVTSGGSGNCSSGGTTYFQPVNEILQAYGLTLLTGGTTPPSSPPPGGGGCSGYEFTRTGSLSSGGSVYQPDNSYYQSTVSGTHRGCLAGPSGTDFDLYLQKWNGSAWANVASGTTSASSESITYSGTAGYYRYRVHAYSGSGSYTLGFSNP
;
A
#
# COMPACT_ATOMS: atom_id res chain seq x y z
N MET A 1 59.86 -67.64 -17.49
CA MET A 1 59.74 -67.21 -18.90
C MET A 1 59.21 -68.36 -19.72
N ASN A 2 57.97 -68.28 -20.21
CA ASN A 2 57.60 -68.58 -21.59
C ASN A 2 56.08 -68.45 -21.80
N ARG A 3 55.76 -67.45 -22.63
CA ARG A 3 54.56 -67.21 -23.47
C ARG A 3 53.86 -68.51 -23.94
N LYS A 4 52.55 -68.56 -24.23
CA LYS A 4 51.75 -67.69 -25.11
C LYS A 4 50.25 -68.08 -25.08
N LEU A 5 49.41 -67.17 -25.56
CA LEU A 5 47.94 -67.20 -25.70
C LEU A 5 47.36 -68.29 -26.63
N LEU A 6 46.08 -68.65 -26.42
CA LEU A 6 44.99 -68.58 -27.44
C LEU A 6 43.59 -68.80 -26.84
N HIS A 7 42.60 -68.09 -27.39
CA HIS A 7 41.18 -68.01 -27.02
C HIS A 7 40.34 -69.23 -27.45
N LEU A 8 39.27 -69.56 -26.71
CA LEU A 8 37.93 -69.86 -27.29
C LEU A 8 36.79 -69.83 -26.24
N SER A 9 35.67 -69.28 -26.71
CA SER A 9 34.26 -69.17 -26.34
C SER A 9 33.54 -70.02 -25.25
N ALA A 10 32.58 -69.32 -24.61
CA ALA A 10 31.20 -69.69 -24.24
C ALA A 10 30.88 -70.60 -23.02
N VAL A 11 29.96 -70.13 -22.15
CA VAL A 11 28.59 -70.66 -21.93
C VAL A 11 27.94 -69.93 -20.72
N ALA A 12 26.65 -69.60 -20.85
CA ALA A 12 25.81 -68.93 -19.86
C ALA A 12 25.32 -69.85 -18.72
N ALA A 13 25.17 -69.30 -17.51
CA ALA A 13 24.47 -69.93 -16.39
C ALA A 13 23.56 -68.93 -15.67
N LEU A 14 22.27 -69.28 -15.61
CA LEU A 14 21.19 -68.55 -14.95
C LEU A 14 21.18 -68.90 -13.45
N THR A 15 21.13 -67.92 -12.54
CA THR A 15 20.95 -68.16 -11.09
C THR A 15 19.75 -67.37 -10.56
N LEU A 16 18.84 -68.09 -9.90
CA LEU A 16 17.68 -67.56 -9.16
C LEU A 16 18.13 -67.14 -7.75
N GLY A 17 17.93 -65.87 -7.39
CA GLY A 17 18.18 -65.35 -6.05
C GLY A 17 16.87 -64.95 -5.35
N VAL A 18 16.53 -65.63 -4.25
CA VAL A 18 15.42 -65.31 -3.35
C VAL A 18 15.81 -64.09 -2.49
N THR A 19 15.00 -63.03 -2.50
CA THR A 19 15.16 -61.87 -1.61
C THR A 19 14.05 -61.86 -0.57
N ALA A 20 14.42 -61.96 0.70
CA ALA A 20 13.51 -61.77 1.84
C ALA A 20 13.29 -60.27 2.06
N ALA A 21 12.04 -59.81 1.94
CA ALA A 21 11.66 -58.43 2.19
C ALA A 21 11.50 -58.17 3.71
N LEU A 22 12.39 -57.36 4.27
CA LEU A 22 12.22 -56.75 5.59
C LEU A 22 11.28 -55.54 5.45
N THR A 23 10.06 -55.66 5.95
CA THR A 23 9.10 -54.54 6.02
C THR A 23 9.41 -53.67 7.24
N TYR A 24 10.04 -52.51 7.01
CA TYR A 24 10.00 -51.40 7.97
C TYR A 24 8.71 -50.61 7.76
N PRO A 25 7.93 -50.29 8.82
CA PRO A 25 6.82 -49.36 8.68
C PRO A 25 7.38 -47.97 8.32
N ALA A 26 7.06 -47.50 7.12
CA ALA A 26 7.31 -46.12 6.73
C ALA A 26 6.52 -45.22 7.67
N SER A 27 7.22 -44.53 8.58
CA SER A 27 6.63 -43.42 9.32
C SER A 27 6.51 -42.27 8.34
N ALA A 28 5.29 -41.91 7.94
CA ALA A 28 5.05 -40.71 7.15
C ALA A 28 5.52 -39.50 7.95
N ASP A 29 6.53 -38.80 7.42
CA ASP A 29 7.07 -37.58 7.99
C ASP A 29 5.97 -36.51 7.92
N THR A 30 5.29 -36.25 9.03
CA THR A 30 4.20 -35.27 9.12
C THR A 30 4.80 -33.87 9.21
N ARG A 31 5.31 -33.37 8.07
CA ARG A 31 5.71 -31.97 7.97
C ARG A 31 4.46 -31.08 8.17
N PRO A 32 4.49 -30.08 9.07
CA PRO A 32 3.38 -29.15 9.21
C PRO A 32 3.07 -28.45 7.87
N GLU A 33 1.79 -28.41 7.51
CA GLU A 33 1.28 -27.82 6.25
C GLU A 33 1.78 -26.39 6.11
N SER A 34 2.41 -26.06 4.98
CA SER A 34 2.85 -24.68 4.74
C SER A 34 1.65 -23.79 4.44
N ALA A 35 1.76 -22.48 4.71
CA ALA A 35 0.68 -21.54 4.39
C ALA A 35 0.34 -21.48 2.88
N ALA A 36 1.30 -21.78 2.01
CA ALA A 36 1.08 -21.85 0.56
C ALA A 36 0.26 -23.10 0.18
N ASP A 37 0.57 -24.25 0.77
CA ASP A 37 -0.19 -25.49 0.56
C ASP A 37 -1.63 -25.37 1.13
N ALA A 38 -1.76 -24.71 2.28
CA ALA A 38 -3.06 -24.41 2.89
C ALA A 38 -3.89 -23.44 2.04
N ALA A 39 -3.29 -22.41 1.47
CA ALA A 39 -3.96 -21.47 0.58
C ALA A 39 -4.48 -22.16 -0.69
N ALA A 40 -3.64 -22.99 -1.32
CA ALA A 40 -4.03 -23.78 -2.48
C ALA A 40 -5.21 -24.73 -2.17
N THR A 41 -5.16 -25.42 -1.03
CA THR A 41 -6.23 -26.31 -0.58
C THR A 41 -7.53 -25.56 -0.30
N ALA A 42 -7.44 -24.34 0.23
CA ALA A 42 -8.59 -23.48 0.51
C ALA A 42 -9.13 -22.75 -0.74
N GLY A 43 -8.45 -22.85 -1.89
CA GLY A 43 -8.89 -22.24 -3.15
C GLY A 43 -8.72 -20.73 -3.21
N VAL A 44 -7.76 -20.16 -2.47
CA VAL A 44 -7.46 -18.72 -2.44
C VAL A 44 -5.99 -18.47 -2.75
N SER A 45 -5.64 -17.23 -3.13
CA SER A 45 -4.23 -16.88 -3.36
C SER A 45 -3.45 -16.85 -2.03
N PRO A 46 -2.13 -17.16 -2.03
CA PRO A 46 -1.31 -17.08 -0.83
C PRO A 46 -1.34 -15.69 -0.17
N GLU A 47 -1.43 -14.62 -0.95
CA GLU A 47 -1.48 -13.24 -0.46
C GLU A 47 -2.79 -12.96 0.30
N VAL A 48 -3.92 -13.45 -0.22
CA VAL A 48 -5.22 -13.35 0.46
C VAL A 48 -5.21 -14.17 1.75
N PHE A 49 -4.68 -15.38 1.71
CA PHE A 49 -4.59 -16.24 2.89
C PHE A 49 -3.75 -15.61 4.00
N GLN A 50 -2.57 -15.05 3.65
CA GLN A 50 -1.70 -14.36 4.59
C GLN A 50 -2.33 -13.09 5.15
N ALA A 51 -3.04 -12.32 4.31
CA ALA A 51 -3.77 -11.13 4.75
C ALA A 51 -4.87 -11.51 5.76
N MET A 52 -5.65 -12.57 5.48
CA MET A 52 -6.67 -13.06 6.41
C MET A 52 -6.07 -13.51 7.75
N ALA A 53 -4.96 -14.26 7.72
CA ALA A 53 -4.27 -14.69 8.94
C ALA A 53 -3.84 -13.49 9.80
N ARG A 54 -3.19 -12.49 9.17
CA ARG A 54 -2.70 -11.29 9.84
C ARG A 54 -3.85 -10.43 10.38
N ASP A 55 -4.83 -10.11 9.55
CA ASP A 55 -5.84 -9.08 9.83
C ASP A 55 -6.94 -9.61 10.75
N LEU A 56 -7.33 -10.88 10.58
CA LEU A 56 -8.31 -11.55 11.43
C LEU A 56 -7.66 -12.22 12.65
N LYS A 57 -6.33 -12.18 12.76
CA LYS A 57 -5.54 -12.76 13.86
C LYS A 57 -5.79 -14.26 14.02
N LEU A 58 -5.75 -14.99 12.90
CA LEU A 58 -5.99 -16.44 12.82
C LEU A 58 -4.69 -17.18 12.48
N ASP A 59 -4.56 -18.41 12.96
CA ASP A 59 -3.53 -19.33 12.50
C ASP A 59 -3.94 -19.99 11.17
N VAL A 60 -3.04 -20.81 10.60
CA VAL A 60 -3.27 -21.46 9.30
C VAL A 60 -4.55 -22.33 9.32
N ALA A 61 -4.74 -23.11 10.38
CA ALA A 61 -5.93 -23.94 10.54
C ALA A 61 -7.20 -23.08 10.65
N GLY A 62 -7.16 -21.99 11.43
CA GLY A 62 -8.26 -21.07 11.61
C GLY A 62 -8.69 -20.37 10.32
N VAL A 63 -7.75 -19.96 9.46
CA VAL A 63 -8.10 -19.38 8.15
C VAL A 63 -8.76 -20.44 7.24
N LYS A 64 -8.23 -21.66 7.20
CA LYS A 64 -8.77 -22.77 6.40
C LYS A 64 -10.19 -23.13 6.84
N ASP A 65 -10.42 -23.29 8.14
CA ASP A 65 -11.73 -23.57 8.71
C ASP A 65 -12.73 -22.44 8.44
N ARG A 66 -12.30 -21.19 8.63
CA ARG A 66 -13.13 -20.01 8.35
C ARG A 66 -13.58 -19.98 6.89
N LEU A 67 -12.67 -20.13 5.94
CA LEU A 67 -12.98 -20.17 4.50
C LEU A 67 -13.92 -21.33 4.15
N ALA A 68 -13.71 -22.52 4.74
CA ALA A 68 -14.59 -23.66 4.54
C ALA A 68 -16.01 -23.40 5.07
N ASN A 69 -16.14 -22.77 6.24
CA ASN A 69 -17.42 -22.42 6.84
C ASN A 69 -18.16 -21.34 6.03
N GLU A 70 -17.45 -20.29 5.60
CA GLU A 70 -17.99 -19.23 4.74
C GLU A 70 -18.54 -19.79 3.43
N ASN A 71 -17.80 -20.70 2.80
CA ASN A 71 -18.23 -21.36 1.57
C ASN A 71 -19.49 -22.22 1.78
N ARG A 72 -19.61 -22.93 2.91
CA ARG A 72 -20.84 -23.69 3.23
C ARG A 72 -22.01 -22.74 3.51
N ALA A 73 -21.79 -21.68 4.27
CA ALA A 73 -22.79 -20.68 4.59
C ALA A 73 -23.31 -19.97 3.33
N ALA A 74 -22.43 -19.54 2.41
CA ALA A 74 -22.82 -18.89 1.16
C ALA A 74 -23.72 -19.79 0.28
N LYS A 75 -23.40 -21.08 0.19
CA LYS A 75 -24.22 -22.06 -0.55
C LYS A 75 -25.58 -22.28 0.10
N ALA A 76 -25.61 -22.44 1.42
CA ALA A 76 -26.84 -22.61 2.19
C ALA A 76 -27.73 -21.34 2.08
N ASP A 77 -27.14 -20.17 2.21
CA ASP A 77 -27.81 -18.86 2.12
C ASP A 77 -28.50 -18.68 0.77
N LEU A 78 -27.80 -18.95 -0.34
CA LEU A 78 -28.38 -18.85 -1.70
C LEU A 78 -29.64 -19.72 -1.86
N SER A 79 -29.60 -20.95 -1.34
CA SER A 79 -30.74 -21.88 -1.36
C SER A 79 -31.88 -21.40 -0.46
N LEU A 80 -31.56 -21.02 0.77
CA LEU A 80 -32.53 -20.61 1.78
C LEU A 80 -33.25 -19.32 1.40
N ARG A 81 -32.53 -18.29 0.91
CA ARG A 81 -33.14 -17.04 0.39
C ARG A 81 -34.26 -17.29 -0.60
N LYS A 82 -34.02 -18.16 -1.59
CA LYS A 82 -35.01 -18.50 -2.61
C LYS A 82 -36.18 -19.29 -2.02
N SER A 83 -35.86 -20.24 -1.16
CA SER A 83 -36.83 -21.21 -0.67
C SER A 83 -37.73 -20.69 0.46
N LEU A 84 -37.26 -19.74 1.26
CA LEU A 84 -37.98 -19.11 2.37
C LEU A 84 -38.76 -17.88 1.88
N ALA A 85 -38.29 -17.21 0.82
CA ALA A 85 -38.98 -16.09 0.18
C ALA A 85 -39.45 -15.03 1.20
N GLY A 86 -40.76 -14.81 1.33
CA GLY A 86 -41.33 -13.77 2.20
C GLY A 86 -41.09 -13.96 3.70
N THR A 87 -40.72 -15.16 4.15
CA THR A 87 -40.41 -15.44 5.56
C THR A 87 -38.93 -15.31 5.89
N TYR A 88 -38.07 -15.09 4.89
CA TYR A 88 -36.63 -14.92 5.07
C TYR A 88 -36.33 -13.61 5.82
N GLY A 89 -35.66 -13.71 6.97
CA GLY A 89 -35.31 -12.60 7.87
C GLY A 89 -33.85 -12.13 7.77
N GLY A 90 -33.08 -12.67 6.82
CA GLY A 90 -31.64 -12.43 6.69
C GLY A 90 -30.80 -13.55 7.29
N ALA A 91 -29.50 -13.56 6.99
CA ALA A 91 -28.56 -14.56 7.47
C ALA A 91 -27.20 -13.95 7.76
N TRP A 92 -26.51 -14.49 8.75
CA TRP A 92 -25.21 -13.98 9.20
C TRP A 92 -24.35 -15.11 9.78
N LEU A 93 -23.06 -14.89 9.72
CA LEU A 93 -22.07 -15.70 10.42
C LEU A 93 -21.79 -15.10 11.81
N SER A 94 -21.42 -15.94 12.76
CA SER A 94 -20.73 -15.49 13.97
C SER A 94 -19.39 -14.85 13.62
N ALA A 95 -18.83 -14.05 14.52
CA ALA A 95 -17.56 -13.36 14.29
C ALA A 95 -16.39 -14.30 13.93
N ASP A 96 -16.39 -15.51 14.49
CA ASP A 96 -15.43 -16.59 14.19
C ASP A 96 -15.82 -17.47 13.00
N ALA A 97 -16.93 -17.16 12.33
CA ALA A 97 -17.55 -17.91 11.25
C ALA A 97 -17.84 -19.39 11.55
N LYS A 98 -17.94 -19.79 12.82
CA LYS A 98 -18.24 -21.19 13.19
C LYS A 98 -19.74 -21.49 13.19
N SER A 99 -20.58 -20.48 13.35
CA SER A 99 -22.03 -20.61 13.32
C SER A 99 -22.62 -19.78 12.18
N PHE A 100 -23.49 -20.40 11.38
CA PHE A 100 -24.29 -19.73 10.36
C PHE A 100 -25.75 -19.69 10.83
N THR A 101 -26.27 -18.49 11.05
CA THR A 101 -27.64 -18.28 11.55
C THR A 101 -28.50 -17.68 10.45
N VAL A 102 -29.75 -18.15 10.35
CA VAL A 102 -30.75 -17.65 9.41
C VAL A 102 -31.99 -17.23 10.18
N GLY A 103 -32.32 -15.94 10.07
CA GLY A 103 -33.55 -15.36 10.56
C GLY A 103 -34.75 -15.85 9.74
N VAL A 104 -35.81 -16.26 10.41
CA VAL A 104 -37.11 -16.59 9.79
C VAL A 104 -38.24 -15.93 10.58
N THR A 105 -39.30 -15.50 9.91
CA THR A 105 -40.49 -14.93 10.58
C THR A 105 -41.53 -15.98 10.97
N SER A 106 -41.31 -17.24 10.60
CA SER A 106 -42.21 -18.36 10.89
C SER A 106 -41.42 -19.55 11.43
N GLN A 107 -41.87 -20.09 12.58
CA GLN A 107 -41.28 -21.28 13.18
C GLN A 107 -41.39 -22.52 12.27
N ALA A 108 -42.37 -22.54 11.35
CA ALA A 108 -42.54 -23.64 10.40
C ALA A 108 -41.33 -23.84 9.48
N GLU A 109 -40.51 -22.81 9.28
CA GLU A 109 -39.33 -22.85 8.42
C GLU A 109 -38.06 -23.39 9.12
N ALA A 110 -38.09 -23.57 10.45
CA ALA A 110 -36.92 -23.93 11.23
C ALA A 110 -36.28 -25.27 10.78
N ALA A 111 -37.12 -26.25 10.41
CA ALA A 111 -36.66 -27.55 9.92
C ALA A 111 -35.90 -27.41 8.59
N LYS A 112 -36.37 -26.54 7.69
CA LYS A 112 -35.75 -26.27 6.38
C LYS A 112 -34.38 -25.60 6.53
N VAL A 113 -34.28 -24.63 7.44
CA VAL A 113 -33.04 -23.95 7.79
C VAL A 113 -32.01 -24.94 8.37
N THR A 114 -32.46 -25.78 9.31
CA THR A 114 -31.60 -26.81 9.93
C THR A 114 -31.12 -27.83 8.90
N ALA A 115 -31.99 -28.28 8.01
CA ALA A 115 -31.64 -29.20 6.93
C ALA A 115 -30.59 -28.65 5.96
N ALA A 116 -30.51 -27.32 5.82
CA ALA A 116 -29.49 -26.63 5.03
C ALA A 116 -28.18 -26.36 5.82
N GLY A 117 -28.07 -26.85 7.06
CA GLY A 117 -26.86 -26.70 7.89
C GLY A 117 -26.74 -25.36 8.60
N ALA A 118 -27.84 -24.63 8.77
CA ALA A 118 -27.90 -23.35 9.46
C ALA A 118 -28.69 -23.43 10.77
N THR A 119 -28.46 -22.48 11.68
CA THR A 119 -29.23 -22.33 12.92
C THR A 119 -30.42 -21.40 12.66
N PRO A 120 -31.69 -21.86 12.82
CA PRO A 120 -32.83 -20.97 12.69
C PRO A 120 -32.94 -20.03 13.89
N LYS A 121 -33.21 -18.74 13.61
CA LYS A 121 -33.59 -17.75 14.61
C LYS A 121 -34.94 -17.15 14.25
N LEU A 122 -35.93 -17.25 15.13
CA LEU A 122 -37.20 -16.57 14.94
C LEU A 122 -36.99 -15.06 15.10
N VAL A 123 -37.40 -14.29 14.10
CA VAL A 123 -37.27 -12.83 14.06
C VAL A 123 -38.60 -12.17 13.71
N LYS A 124 -38.73 -10.87 14.02
CA LYS A 124 -40.00 -10.13 13.89
C LYS A 124 -40.26 -9.68 12.44
N HIS A 125 -39.21 -9.22 11.76
CA HIS A 125 -39.29 -8.61 10.44
C HIS A 125 -38.62 -9.50 9.39
N SER A 126 -39.26 -9.67 8.23
CA SER A 126 -38.60 -10.26 7.07
C SER A 126 -37.58 -9.27 6.50
N LEU A 127 -36.57 -9.78 5.80
CA LEU A 127 -35.57 -8.96 5.11
C LEU A 127 -36.25 -8.00 4.13
N ALA A 128 -37.26 -8.46 3.37
CA ALA A 128 -38.02 -7.62 2.46
C ALA A 128 -38.70 -6.43 3.15
N LYS A 129 -39.18 -6.59 4.40
CA LYS A 129 -39.75 -5.49 5.19
C LYS A 129 -38.67 -4.50 5.64
N LEU A 130 -37.50 -4.99 6.07
CA LEU A 130 -36.38 -4.13 6.46
C LEU A 130 -35.80 -3.36 5.26
N ASP A 131 -35.67 -4.01 4.10
CA ASP A 131 -35.24 -3.38 2.85
C ASP A 131 -36.22 -2.28 2.41
N ALA A 132 -37.53 -2.50 2.56
CA ALA A 132 -38.53 -1.49 2.28
C ALA A 132 -38.41 -0.26 3.20
N VAL A 133 -38.13 -0.47 4.50
CA VAL A 133 -37.87 0.62 5.45
C VAL A 133 -36.60 1.39 5.06
N LYS A 134 -35.51 0.69 4.70
CA LYS A 134 -34.27 1.33 4.24
C LYS A 134 -34.50 2.13 2.95
N ALA A 135 -35.25 1.59 1.98
CA ALA A 135 -35.55 2.28 0.73
C ALA A 135 -36.33 3.59 0.94
N GLN A 136 -37.20 3.65 1.95
CA GLN A 136 -37.88 4.89 2.34
C GLN A 136 -36.92 5.94 2.92
N LEU A 137 -35.93 5.53 3.72
CA LEU A 137 -34.85 6.43 4.17
C LEU A 137 -33.99 6.91 3.00
N ASP A 138 -33.64 6.01 2.08
CA ASP A 138 -32.86 6.33 0.87
C ASP A 138 -33.58 7.40 0.01
N ALA A 139 -34.91 7.32 -0.12
CA ALA A 139 -35.72 8.28 -0.88
C ALA A 139 -35.68 9.72 -0.31
N VAL A 140 -35.32 9.89 0.96
CA VAL A 140 -35.20 11.20 1.62
C VAL A 140 -33.76 11.56 1.99
N ALA A 141 -32.76 10.84 1.47
CA ALA A 141 -31.35 10.98 1.85
C ALA A 141 -30.82 12.42 1.76
N ALA A 142 -31.24 13.19 0.75
CA ALA A 142 -30.82 14.58 0.57
C ALA A 142 -31.25 15.53 1.72
N LYS A 143 -32.24 15.12 2.53
CA LYS A 143 -32.72 15.85 3.71
C LYS A 143 -32.06 15.40 5.01
N ALA A 144 -31.21 14.37 4.98
CA ALA A 144 -30.55 13.86 6.17
C ALA A 144 -29.61 14.92 6.76
N PRO A 145 -29.67 15.19 8.08
CA PRO A 145 -28.68 16.01 8.76
C PRO A 145 -27.26 15.46 8.58
N LYS A 146 -26.25 16.34 8.46
CA LYS A 146 -24.83 15.95 8.38
C LYS A 146 -24.34 15.13 9.58
N ALA A 147 -25.05 15.19 10.71
CA ALA A 147 -24.78 14.40 11.90
C ALA A 147 -25.18 12.91 11.75
N ILE A 148 -25.88 12.52 10.68
CA ILE A 148 -26.25 11.15 10.35
C ILE A 148 -25.30 10.65 9.24
N PRO A 149 -24.22 9.91 9.59
CA PRO A 149 -23.24 9.47 8.61
C PRO A 149 -23.72 8.29 7.74
N GLY A 150 -24.79 7.58 8.12
CA GLY A 150 -25.34 6.48 7.31
C GLY A 150 -26.48 5.72 7.97
N TRP A 151 -27.09 4.81 7.21
CA TRP A 151 -28.11 3.86 7.67
C TRP A 151 -28.06 2.55 6.87
N TYR A 152 -28.34 1.42 7.53
CA TYR A 152 -28.24 0.09 6.93
C TYR A 152 -29.22 -0.91 7.58
N VAL A 153 -29.47 -2.03 6.90
CA VAL A 153 -30.22 -3.16 7.47
C VAL A 153 -29.26 -4.01 8.31
N ASP A 154 -29.54 -4.15 9.60
CA ASP A 154 -28.88 -5.12 10.47
C ASP A 154 -29.77 -6.35 10.62
N VAL A 155 -29.42 -7.43 9.93
CA VAL A 155 -30.18 -8.69 9.95
C VAL A 155 -30.03 -9.45 11.28
N ALA A 156 -28.93 -9.26 12.02
CA ALA A 156 -28.68 -9.94 13.28
C ALA A 156 -29.49 -9.31 14.42
N ALA A 157 -29.60 -7.98 14.42
CA ALA A 157 -30.48 -7.20 15.28
C ALA A 157 -31.94 -7.14 14.77
N ASN A 158 -32.17 -7.53 13.52
CA ASN A 158 -33.46 -7.51 12.81
C ASN A 158 -34.11 -6.12 12.77
N THR A 159 -33.31 -5.08 12.53
CA THR A 159 -33.73 -3.67 12.44
C THR A 159 -32.98 -2.94 11.33
N VAL A 160 -33.44 -1.73 10.99
CA VAL A 160 -32.69 -0.76 10.20
C VAL A 160 -31.97 0.18 11.16
N VAL A 161 -30.64 0.16 11.15
CA VAL A 161 -29.82 1.04 11.98
C VAL A 161 -29.66 2.39 11.30
N VAL A 162 -29.87 3.47 12.05
CA VAL A 162 -29.55 4.85 11.67
C VAL A 162 -28.46 5.35 12.59
N LEU A 163 -27.26 5.56 12.04
CA LEU A 163 -26.12 6.05 12.79
C LEU A 163 -26.30 7.55 13.10
N SER A 164 -26.00 7.98 14.32
CA SER A 164 -26.13 9.39 14.71
C SER A 164 -24.99 9.88 15.58
N ARG A 165 -24.50 11.08 15.26
CA ARG A 165 -23.58 11.88 16.09
C ARG A 165 -24.29 12.95 16.92
N GLY A 166 -25.62 13.06 16.83
CA GLY A 166 -26.40 14.13 17.47
C GLY A 166 -27.87 13.76 17.72
N ALA A 167 -28.65 14.73 18.21
CA ALA A 167 -30.04 14.50 18.62
C ALA A 167 -31.04 14.39 17.43
N ASP A 168 -30.66 14.80 16.22
CA ASP A 168 -31.60 15.01 15.12
C ASP A 168 -32.07 13.73 14.40
N ALA A 169 -31.49 12.56 14.71
CA ALA A 169 -31.84 11.31 14.04
C ALA A 169 -33.31 10.90 14.23
N ALA A 170 -33.88 11.12 15.42
CA ALA A 170 -35.29 10.80 15.68
C ALA A 170 -36.24 11.66 14.83
N ALA A 171 -35.91 12.94 14.65
CA ALA A 171 -36.68 13.83 13.79
C ALA A 171 -36.59 13.44 12.31
N PHE A 172 -35.39 13.06 11.85
CA PHE A 172 -35.19 12.55 10.49
C PHE A 172 -36.00 11.27 10.23
N VAL A 173 -35.91 10.28 11.12
CA VAL A 173 -36.69 9.02 11.00
C VAL A 173 -38.19 9.30 10.98
N LYS A 174 -38.69 10.18 11.85
CA LYS A 174 -40.11 10.59 11.86
C LYS A 174 -40.51 11.28 10.55
N ALA A 175 -39.68 12.19 10.04
CA ALA A 175 -39.93 12.91 8.80
C ALA A 175 -39.87 12.01 7.56
N ALA A 176 -39.07 10.93 7.60
CA ALA A 176 -39.02 9.92 6.56
C ALA A 176 -40.30 9.07 6.48
N GLY A 177 -41.16 9.11 7.51
CA GLY A 177 -42.43 8.37 7.53
C GLY A 177 -42.26 6.85 7.61
N VAL A 178 -41.09 6.39 8.07
CA VAL A 178 -40.79 4.96 8.19
C VAL A 178 -41.39 4.35 9.45
N ASP A 179 -41.56 3.03 9.43
CA ASP A 179 -41.96 2.25 10.60
C ASP A 179 -40.88 2.31 11.69
N ALA A 180 -41.01 3.24 12.63
CA ALA A 180 -40.03 3.44 13.70
C ALA A 180 -39.81 2.20 14.58
N SER A 181 -40.75 1.25 14.60
CA SER A 181 -40.59 -0.01 15.35
C SER A 181 -39.59 -0.97 14.71
N ALA A 182 -39.21 -0.71 13.45
CA ALA A 182 -38.19 -1.44 12.70
C ALA A 182 -36.86 -0.67 12.63
N VAL A 183 -36.74 0.49 13.29
CA VAL A 183 -35.54 1.34 13.23
C VAL A 183 -34.85 1.38 14.60
N HIS A 184 -33.52 1.26 14.61
CA HIS A 184 -32.67 1.49 15.77
C HIS A 184 -31.77 2.70 15.49
N ILE A 185 -31.78 3.71 16.37
CA ILE A 185 -30.84 4.82 16.29
C ILE A 185 -29.62 4.47 17.13
N GLU A 186 -28.46 4.38 16.48
CA GLU A 186 -27.21 4.00 17.11
C GLU A 186 -26.29 5.22 17.20
N ALA A 187 -25.78 5.50 18.41
CA ALA A 187 -24.80 6.56 18.59
C ALA A 187 -23.46 6.13 17.98
N THR A 188 -22.85 7.00 17.17
CA THR A 188 -21.56 6.71 16.52
C THR A 188 -20.59 7.88 16.63
N THR A 189 -19.30 7.59 16.44
CA THR A 189 -18.25 8.58 16.18
C THR A 189 -17.84 8.63 14.71
N GLU A 190 -18.48 7.83 13.84
CA GLU A 190 -18.15 7.75 12.42
C GLU A 190 -18.41 9.07 11.68
N ASN A 191 -17.44 9.47 10.85
CA ASN A 191 -17.56 10.61 9.94
C ASN A 191 -16.87 10.28 8.61
N PRO A 192 -17.48 9.44 7.76
CA PRO A 192 -16.87 8.96 6.53
C PRO A 192 -16.53 10.12 5.59
N VAL A 193 -15.35 10.06 4.99
CA VAL A 193 -14.89 10.97 3.92
C VAL A 193 -14.30 10.13 2.78
N PRO A 194 -14.47 10.53 1.51
CA PRO A 194 -13.79 9.87 0.41
C PRO A 194 -12.27 9.96 0.57
N TYR A 195 -11.55 8.87 0.28
CA TYR A 195 -10.10 8.87 0.26
C TYR A 195 -9.56 9.39 -1.07
N ILE A 196 -8.53 10.24 -1.02
CA ILE A 196 -7.85 10.75 -2.22
C ILE A 196 -6.33 10.70 -2.03
N ASP A 197 -5.61 10.24 -3.06
CA ASP A 197 -4.16 10.34 -3.12
C ASP A 197 -3.75 11.76 -3.53
N VAL A 198 -2.83 12.36 -2.76
CA VAL A 198 -2.21 13.64 -3.11
C VAL A 198 -0.93 13.36 -3.89
N ILE A 199 -0.94 13.74 -5.16
CA ILE A 199 0.10 13.45 -6.15
C ILE A 199 0.59 14.78 -6.73
N GLY A 200 1.91 14.94 -6.86
CA GLY A 200 2.51 16.12 -7.50
C GLY A 200 1.98 16.33 -8.91
N GLY A 201 1.77 17.59 -9.30
CA GLY A 201 1.20 17.98 -10.59
C GLY A 201 -0.33 18.06 -10.63
N ASN A 202 -1.05 17.37 -9.74
CA ASN A 202 -2.51 17.43 -9.71
C ASN A 202 -3.01 18.80 -9.25
N ALA A 203 -4.21 19.17 -9.71
CA ALA A 203 -4.87 20.41 -9.29
C ALA A 203 -5.21 20.38 -7.80
N TYR A 204 -5.20 21.56 -7.17
CA TYR A 204 -5.91 21.86 -5.94
C TYR A 204 -6.49 23.27 -6.01
N TYR A 205 -7.55 23.52 -5.23
CA TYR A 205 -8.28 24.78 -5.28
C TYR A 205 -8.21 25.52 -3.96
N ILE A 206 -8.01 26.84 -4.00
CA ILE A 206 -7.89 27.71 -2.83
C ILE A 206 -9.14 28.57 -2.70
N GLY A 207 -9.72 28.62 -1.49
CA GLY A 207 -10.87 29.47 -1.18
C GLY A 207 -12.05 29.19 -2.12
N SER A 208 -12.52 30.24 -2.81
CA SER A 208 -13.69 30.18 -3.69
C SER A 208 -13.39 29.88 -5.17
N GLY A 209 -12.13 29.63 -5.58
CA GLY A 209 -11.90 29.18 -6.97
C GLY A 209 -10.49 29.27 -7.57
N SER A 210 -9.48 29.82 -6.89
CA SER A 210 -8.12 29.86 -7.46
C SER A 210 -7.57 28.45 -7.62
N ARG A 211 -7.01 28.12 -8.79
CA ARG A 211 -6.40 26.80 -9.07
C ARG A 211 -4.89 26.90 -9.08
N CYS A 212 -4.24 26.01 -8.34
CA CYS A 212 -2.81 25.76 -8.42
C CYS A 212 -2.57 24.24 -8.53
N SER A 213 -1.31 23.86 -8.66
CA SER A 213 -0.88 22.47 -8.76
C SER A 213 -0.07 22.06 -7.52
N VAL A 214 -0.28 20.83 -7.07
CA VAL A 214 0.49 20.21 -5.99
C VAL A 214 1.96 20.12 -6.44
N GLY A 215 2.90 20.54 -5.59
CA GLY A 215 4.33 20.44 -5.89
C GLY A 215 4.86 19.06 -5.58
N PHE A 216 5.19 18.81 -4.32
CA PHE A 216 5.62 17.50 -3.86
C PHE A 216 4.97 17.16 -2.54
N SER A 217 4.56 15.90 -2.38
CA SER A 217 4.04 15.42 -1.11
C SER A 217 5.13 15.42 -0.04
N VAL A 218 4.77 15.89 1.14
CA VAL A 218 5.59 15.84 2.36
C VAL A 218 4.81 15.10 3.45
N SER A 219 5.47 14.73 4.53
CA SER A 219 4.77 14.16 5.69
C SER A 219 3.64 15.10 6.13
N GLY A 220 2.40 14.59 6.09
CA GLY A 220 1.19 15.33 6.48
C GLY A 220 0.67 16.37 5.48
N GLY A 221 1.24 16.49 4.27
CA GLY A 221 0.83 17.54 3.35
C GLY A 221 1.52 17.56 1.99
N PHE A 222 1.61 18.74 1.39
CA PHE A 222 2.37 18.98 0.17
C PHE A 222 2.95 20.40 0.13
N VAL A 223 4.08 20.57 -0.57
CA VAL A 223 4.64 21.88 -0.89
C VAL A 223 4.05 22.44 -2.17
N THR A 224 3.97 23.77 -2.28
CA THR A 224 3.43 24.51 -3.44
C THR A 224 4.03 25.92 -3.46
N ALA A 225 3.57 26.78 -4.38
CA ALA A 225 4.05 28.16 -4.49
C ALA A 225 3.38 29.08 -3.45
N GLY A 226 4.11 30.08 -2.96
CA GLY A 226 3.65 31.04 -1.96
C GLY A 226 2.54 31.95 -2.50
N HIS A 227 2.64 32.36 -3.76
CA HIS A 227 1.64 33.21 -4.39
C HIS A 227 0.26 32.53 -4.58
N CYS A 228 0.14 31.21 -4.39
CA CYS A 228 -1.13 30.49 -4.51
C CYS A 228 -2.10 30.76 -3.35
N GLY A 229 -1.59 31.11 -2.17
CA GLY A 229 -2.41 31.30 -0.98
C GLY A 229 -1.62 31.78 0.24
N SER A 230 -2.31 32.38 1.19
CA SER A 230 -1.71 32.87 2.44
C SER A 230 -1.83 31.83 3.56
N THR A 231 -1.01 31.93 4.60
CA THR A 231 -1.16 31.12 5.82
C THR A 231 -2.59 31.21 6.35
N GLY A 232 -3.22 30.06 6.61
CA GLY A 232 -4.61 29.96 7.02
C GLY A 232 -5.62 29.79 5.89
N SER A 233 -5.25 30.01 4.62
CA SER A 233 -6.13 29.71 3.49
C SER A 233 -6.48 28.22 3.44
N THR A 234 -7.74 27.89 3.14
CA THR A 234 -8.22 26.50 3.01
C THR A 234 -8.20 26.02 1.57
N THR A 235 -7.95 24.73 1.39
CA THR A 235 -7.96 24.08 0.07
C THR A 235 -9.09 23.06 -0.09
N THR A 236 -9.42 22.74 -1.34
CA THR A 236 -10.25 21.59 -1.71
C THR A 236 -9.57 20.79 -2.82
N GLN A 237 -9.81 19.48 -2.82
CA GLN A 237 -9.27 18.51 -3.78
C GLN A 237 -7.74 18.62 -3.97
N PRO A 238 -6.91 18.36 -2.94
CA PRO A 238 -7.26 17.83 -1.61
C PRO A 238 -7.71 18.89 -0.61
N SER A 239 -8.50 18.48 0.38
CA SER A 239 -8.87 19.36 1.49
C SER A 239 -7.68 19.56 2.44
N GLY A 240 -7.47 20.79 2.89
CA GLY A 240 -6.29 21.15 3.67
C GLY A 240 -6.24 22.62 4.07
N THR A 241 -5.12 23.03 4.67
CA THR A 241 -4.88 24.41 5.07
C THR A 241 -3.42 24.79 4.89
N PHE A 242 -3.16 25.97 4.34
CA PHE A 242 -1.83 26.55 4.26
C PHE A 242 -1.27 26.79 5.67
N ARG A 243 -0.15 26.16 6.00
CA ARG A 243 0.52 26.29 7.30
C ARG A 243 1.75 27.19 7.26
N GLY A 244 2.26 27.46 6.06
CA GLY A 244 3.25 28.48 5.81
C GLY A 244 3.14 28.96 4.37
N SER A 245 3.37 30.24 4.16
CA SER A 245 3.45 30.87 2.83
C SER A 245 4.35 32.09 2.89
N SER A 246 5.21 32.27 1.90
CA SER A 246 6.10 33.41 1.74
C SER A 246 6.14 33.83 0.27
N PHE A 247 5.68 35.05 -0.01
CA PHE A 247 5.75 35.73 -1.31
C PHE A 247 5.43 37.22 -1.14
N PRO A 248 6.20 38.17 -1.74
CA PRO A 248 7.42 37.99 -2.56
C PRO A 248 8.68 37.75 -1.69
N GLY A 249 9.88 37.94 -2.27
CA GLY A 249 11.18 37.60 -1.68
C GLY A 249 11.60 36.18 -2.03
N ASN A 250 10.78 35.23 -1.60
CA ASN A 250 10.76 33.82 -2.04
C ASN A 250 9.38 33.52 -2.64
N ASP A 251 9.16 32.30 -3.14
CA ASP A 251 7.83 31.88 -3.61
C ASP A 251 7.51 30.43 -3.21
N TYR A 252 7.34 30.20 -1.91
CA TYR A 252 6.99 28.88 -1.38
C TYR A 252 5.84 28.92 -0.38
N ALA A 253 5.14 27.80 -0.31
CA ALA A 253 4.18 27.47 0.72
C ALA A 253 4.15 25.96 0.98
N TRP A 254 3.49 25.57 2.07
CA TRP A 254 3.05 24.19 2.25
C TRP A 254 1.65 24.13 2.84
N VAL A 255 0.93 23.09 2.43
CA VAL A 255 -0.45 22.83 2.82
C VAL A 255 -0.47 21.53 3.63
N GLN A 256 -0.95 21.61 4.86
CA GLN A 256 -1.28 20.44 5.65
C GLN A 256 -2.64 19.90 5.17
N VAL A 257 -2.69 18.63 4.79
CA VAL A 257 -3.94 18.03 4.30
C VAL A 257 -4.81 17.54 5.47
N ALA A 258 -6.13 17.57 5.27
CA ALA A 258 -7.08 17.05 6.24
C ALA A 258 -7.14 15.52 6.18
N SER A 259 -7.72 14.90 7.21
CA SER A 259 -8.01 13.45 7.23
C SER A 259 -8.77 13.04 5.97
N GLY A 260 -8.40 11.90 5.40
CA GLY A 260 -8.97 11.39 4.15
C GLY A 260 -8.16 11.72 2.91
N ASN A 261 -7.13 12.57 3.02
CA ASN A 261 -6.19 12.83 1.93
C ASN A 261 -4.86 12.16 2.27
N THR A 262 -4.33 11.35 1.36
CA THR A 262 -3.12 10.55 1.56
C THR A 262 -1.99 11.08 0.68
N PRO A 263 -0.99 11.79 1.24
CA PRO A 263 0.18 12.20 0.49
C PRO A 263 0.98 11.01 -0.06
N ARG A 264 1.31 11.05 -1.35
CA ARG A 264 2.10 10.03 -2.04
C ARG A 264 3.35 10.64 -2.64
N GLY A 265 4.50 9.98 -2.50
CA GLY A 265 5.77 10.37 -3.11
C GLY A 265 5.80 10.12 -4.63
N LEU A 266 4.81 10.66 -5.34
CA LEU A 266 4.53 10.45 -6.76
C LEU A 266 4.26 11.81 -7.42
N VAL A 267 4.59 11.91 -8.70
CA VAL A 267 4.23 13.04 -9.59
C VAL A 267 3.45 12.49 -10.78
N ASN A 268 2.35 13.11 -11.15
CA ASN A 268 1.54 12.74 -12.30
C ASN A 268 2.31 13.00 -13.60
N ASN A 269 2.44 11.99 -14.46
CA ASN A 269 3.15 12.14 -15.74
C ASN A 269 2.23 12.59 -16.90
N TYR A 270 0.93 12.77 -16.63
CA TYR A 270 -0.10 13.14 -17.60
C TYR A 270 -0.23 12.23 -18.84
N ALA A 271 0.37 11.03 -18.78
CA ALA A 271 0.31 9.97 -19.78
C ALA A 271 -0.39 8.70 -19.25
N GLY A 272 -1.21 8.85 -18.19
CA GLY A 272 -1.92 7.75 -17.54
C GLY A 272 -1.13 7.04 -16.42
N GLY A 273 -0.01 7.60 -15.97
CA GLY A 273 0.81 7.04 -14.89
C GLY A 273 1.43 8.10 -13.97
N THR A 274 2.42 7.67 -13.20
CA THR A 274 3.16 8.55 -12.27
C THR A 274 4.66 8.29 -12.34
N VAL A 275 5.44 9.29 -11.90
CA VAL A 275 6.87 9.20 -11.64
C VAL A 275 7.09 9.18 -10.13
N SER A 276 7.82 8.19 -9.63
CA SER A 276 8.21 8.13 -8.23
C SER A 276 9.25 9.20 -7.89
N VAL A 277 9.06 9.85 -6.75
CA VAL A 277 10.04 10.77 -6.16
C VAL A 277 10.96 9.95 -5.25
N ASN A 278 12.26 10.00 -5.43
CA ASN A 278 13.22 9.21 -4.62
C ASN A 278 14.19 10.08 -3.82
N GLY A 279 14.04 11.40 -3.88
CA GLY A 279 14.87 12.34 -3.15
C GLY A 279 14.76 13.74 -3.75
N SER A 280 15.67 14.62 -3.35
CA SER A 280 15.75 16.01 -3.80
C SER A 280 17.18 16.45 -4.06
N THR A 281 18.03 15.54 -4.56
CA THR A 281 19.40 15.90 -4.98
C THR A 281 19.34 16.92 -6.11
N ASP A 282 20.05 18.04 -5.93
CA ASP A 282 20.06 19.12 -6.91
C ASP A 282 20.74 18.71 -8.22
N ALA A 283 20.02 18.91 -9.34
CA ALA A 283 20.54 18.68 -10.67
C ALA A 283 21.40 19.86 -11.17
N ALA A 284 22.48 19.56 -11.90
CA ALA A 284 23.38 20.58 -12.45
C ALA A 284 22.70 21.47 -13.52
N ILE A 285 23.27 22.64 -13.78
CA ILE A 285 22.90 23.45 -14.95
C ILE A 285 23.15 22.61 -16.22
N GLY A 286 22.21 22.66 -17.17
CA GLY A 286 22.18 21.82 -18.37
C GLY A 286 21.44 20.49 -18.18
N ALA A 287 21.14 20.07 -16.95
CA ALA A 287 20.42 18.83 -16.70
C ALA A 287 18.99 18.89 -17.25
N SER A 288 18.53 17.76 -17.79
CA SER A 288 17.15 17.56 -18.20
C SER A 288 16.21 17.56 -17.00
N VAL A 289 15.14 18.31 -17.11
CA VAL A 289 14.10 18.43 -16.09
C VAL A 289 12.72 18.40 -16.73
N CYS A 290 11.76 17.83 -16.03
CA CYS A 290 10.36 17.80 -16.44
C CYS A 290 9.49 18.44 -15.37
N ARG A 291 8.50 19.22 -15.79
CA ARG A 291 7.47 19.77 -14.92
C ARG A 291 6.18 18.98 -15.05
N SER A 292 5.39 19.00 -13.98
CA SER A 292 4.00 18.55 -13.98
C SER A 292 3.09 19.66 -13.43
N GLY A 293 2.03 20.00 -14.16
CA GLY A 293 1.08 21.03 -13.78
C GLY A 293 -0.33 20.75 -14.29
N SER A 294 -1.33 21.24 -13.56
CA SER A 294 -2.74 20.94 -13.78
C SER A 294 -3.34 21.52 -15.06
N THR A 295 -2.63 22.44 -15.72
CA THR A 295 -3.14 23.14 -16.90
C THR A 295 -2.55 22.55 -18.17
N THR A 296 -1.21 22.47 -18.25
CA THR A 296 -0.53 22.00 -19.46
C THR A 296 0.00 20.57 -19.34
N GLY A 297 -0.08 19.95 -18.17
CA GLY A 297 0.36 18.59 -17.96
C GLY A 297 1.88 18.47 -17.83
N TRP A 298 2.48 17.56 -18.61
CA TRP A 298 3.89 17.17 -18.48
C TRP A 298 4.76 17.74 -19.61
N HIS A 299 5.74 18.57 -19.26
CA HIS A 299 6.67 19.19 -20.20
C HIS A 299 8.11 19.14 -19.72
N CYS A 300 9.06 18.93 -20.62
CA CYS A 300 10.47 18.83 -20.29
C CYS A 300 11.33 19.88 -20.99
N GLY A 301 12.54 20.06 -20.47
CA GLY A 301 13.52 21.05 -20.90
C GLY A 301 14.79 20.90 -20.08
N THR A 302 15.55 21.97 -19.92
CA THR A 302 16.82 21.97 -19.20
C THR A 302 16.92 23.12 -18.19
N ILE A 303 17.68 22.88 -17.12
CA ILE A 303 18.09 23.94 -16.20
C ILE A 303 19.06 24.87 -16.94
N GLN A 304 18.75 26.16 -16.99
CA GLN A 304 19.59 27.17 -17.65
C GLN A 304 20.41 27.99 -16.66
N ALA A 305 19.87 28.22 -15.46
CA ALA A 305 20.58 28.89 -14.37
C ALA A 305 19.99 28.51 -13.01
N ARG A 306 20.76 28.73 -11.95
CA ARG A 306 20.35 28.65 -10.54
C ARG A 306 20.62 29.99 -9.86
N ASN A 307 19.97 30.23 -8.73
CA ASN A 307 20.05 31.51 -8.01
C ASN A 307 19.63 32.72 -8.87
N ALA A 308 18.64 32.54 -9.74
CA ALA A 308 18.09 33.61 -10.56
C ALA A 308 17.17 34.52 -9.73
N SER A 309 17.15 35.80 -10.07
CA SER A 309 16.17 36.75 -9.54
C SER A 309 15.20 37.18 -10.64
N VAL A 310 13.92 37.27 -10.32
CA VAL A 310 12.85 37.70 -11.22
C VAL A 310 11.96 38.71 -10.50
N THR A 311 11.53 39.76 -11.20
CA THR A 311 10.66 40.80 -10.64
C THR A 311 9.24 40.62 -11.17
N TYR A 312 8.34 40.20 -10.27
CA TYR A 312 6.89 40.19 -10.51
C TYR A 312 6.28 41.54 -10.12
N SER A 313 5.01 41.77 -10.44
CA SER A 313 4.30 42.99 -10.05
C SER A 313 4.18 43.15 -8.54
N GLN A 314 4.21 42.05 -7.78
CA GLN A 314 4.17 42.04 -6.32
C GLN A 314 5.53 42.25 -5.67
N GLY A 315 6.64 42.07 -6.39
CA GLY A 315 7.99 42.22 -5.89
C GLY A 315 9.01 41.26 -6.53
N THR A 316 10.28 41.43 -6.17
CA THR A 316 11.36 40.55 -6.62
C THR A 316 11.40 39.26 -5.81
N VAL A 317 11.58 38.15 -6.51
CA VAL A 317 11.83 36.83 -5.94
C VAL A 317 13.23 36.38 -6.36
N SER A 318 14.04 35.94 -5.40
CA SER A 318 15.44 35.54 -5.61
C SER A 318 15.64 34.03 -5.41
N GLY A 319 16.83 33.49 -5.70
CA GLY A 319 17.13 32.09 -5.42
C GLY A 319 16.55 31.07 -6.42
N LEU A 320 15.89 31.52 -7.48
CA LEU A 320 15.09 30.63 -8.34
C LEU A 320 15.94 29.78 -9.30
N ILE A 321 15.39 28.63 -9.70
CA ILE A 321 15.86 27.81 -10.81
C ILE A 321 15.22 28.34 -12.09
N ARG A 322 16.04 28.71 -13.08
CA ARG A 322 15.58 29.16 -14.39
C ARG A 322 15.68 28.02 -15.41
N THR A 323 14.62 27.75 -16.16
CA THR A 323 14.59 26.71 -17.20
C THR A 323 13.94 27.21 -18.48
N ASN A 324 14.09 26.45 -19.58
CA ASN A 324 13.31 26.62 -20.82
C ASN A 324 12.05 25.76 -20.90
N VAL A 325 11.63 25.13 -19.80
CA VAL A 325 10.37 24.39 -19.75
C VAL A 325 9.22 25.40 -19.81
N CYS A 326 8.23 25.19 -20.66
CA CYS A 326 7.03 26.05 -20.72
C CYS A 326 6.11 25.85 -19.51
N ALA A 327 5.22 26.81 -19.24
CA ALA A 327 4.13 26.72 -18.25
C ALA A 327 3.08 27.79 -18.51
N GLU A 328 1.88 27.59 -17.98
CA GLU A 328 0.75 28.52 -18.10
C GLU A 328 0.00 28.71 -16.77
N PRO A 329 -0.90 29.73 -16.66
CA PRO A 329 -1.67 29.96 -15.44
C PRO A 329 -2.41 28.71 -14.94
N GLY A 330 -2.16 28.33 -13.69
CA GLY A 330 -2.68 27.12 -13.05
C GLY A 330 -1.64 26.01 -12.88
N ASP A 331 -0.51 26.05 -13.60
CA ASP A 331 0.64 25.16 -13.34
C ASP A 331 1.47 25.62 -12.13
N SER A 332 1.23 26.84 -11.65
CA SER A 332 1.79 27.39 -10.41
C SER A 332 1.76 26.39 -9.26
N GLY A 333 2.87 26.26 -8.56
CA GLY A 333 3.08 25.28 -7.50
C GLY A 333 3.43 23.86 -7.97
N GLY A 334 3.22 23.53 -9.25
CA GLY A 334 3.46 22.20 -9.81
C GLY A 334 4.93 21.77 -9.80
N SER A 335 5.15 20.45 -9.74
CA SER A 335 6.45 19.81 -9.58
C SER A 335 7.44 20.14 -10.71
N LEU A 336 8.72 20.28 -10.39
CA LEU A 336 9.87 20.14 -11.29
C LEU A 336 10.75 19.00 -10.83
N ILE A 337 10.97 18.00 -11.67
CA ILE A 337 11.71 16.78 -11.34
C ILE A 337 12.82 16.49 -12.36
N ALA A 338 13.98 16.06 -11.87
CA ALA A 338 15.10 15.58 -12.68
C ALA A 338 15.22 14.06 -12.49
N GLY A 339 14.78 13.27 -13.48
CA GLY A 339 14.60 11.84 -13.28
C GLY A 339 13.59 11.57 -12.16
N ASN A 340 14.07 11.11 -11.01
CA ASN A 340 13.26 10.88 -9.80
C ASN A 340 13.61 11.85 -8.64
N GLN A 341 14.41 12.89 -8.89
CA GLN A 341 14.83 13.85 -7.86
C GLN A 341 14.02 15.14 -7.95
N ALA A 342 13.31 15.48 -6.88
CA ALA A 342 12.57 16.73 -6.76
C ALA A 342 13.53 17.93 -6.84
N GLN A 343 13.23 18.90 -7.72
CA GLN A 343 14.06 20.09 -7.93
C GLN A 343 13.38 21.35 -7.38
N GLY A 344 12.08 21.54 -7.65
CA GLY A 344 11.39 22.76 -7.24
C GLY A 344 9.92 22.78 -7.59
N VAL A 345 9.25 23.86 -7.18
CA VAL A 345 7.83 24.13 -7.50
C VAL A 345 7.73 25.32 -8.43
N THR A 346 6.78 25.28 -9.36
CA THR A 346 6.59 26.34 -10.36
C THR A 346 6.24 27.67 -9.70
N SER A 347 7.06 28.70 -9.88
CA SER A 347 6.82 30.06 -9.36
C SER A 347 6.12 30.91 -10.42
N GLY A 348 6.68 31.00 -11.62
CA GLY A 348 6.09 31.76 -12.71
C GLY A 348 7.03 31.87 -13.89
N GLY A 349 6.60 32.47 -14.99
CA GLY A 349 7.39 32.51 -16.22
C GLY A 349 6.84 33.46 -17.27
N SER A 350 7.37 33.32 -18.47
CA SER A 350 6.99 34.10 -19.66
C SER A 350 6.95 33.19 -20.88
N GLY A 351 6.03 33.47 -21.82
CA GLY A 351 5.77 32.60 -22.98
C GLY A 351 4.57 31.70 -22.74
N ASN A 352 4.50 30.57 -23.43
CA ASN A 352 3.43 29.57 -23.30
C ASN A 352 3.90 28.20 -23.84
N CYS A 353 3.06 27.16 -23.74
CA CYS A 353 3.43 25.82 -24.22
C CYS A 353 3.25 25.60 -25.74
N SER A 354 2.82 26.62 -26.49
CA SER A 354 2.78 26.59 -27.96
C SER A 354 4.02 27.20 -28.61
N SER A 355 4.53 28.33 -28.10
CA SER A 355 5.71 29.04 -28.64
C SER A 355 6.98 28.86 -27.81
N GLY A 356 6.90 28.14 -26.69
CA GLY A 356 7.97 28.04 -25.71
C GLY A 356 8.03 29.24 -24.76
N GLY A 357 8.96 29.18 -23.81
CA GLY A 357 9.07 30.19 -22.77
C GLY A 357 10.24 29.97 -21.82
N THR A 358 10.34 30.86 -20.83
CA THR A 358 11.23 30.70 -19.67
C THR A 358 10.34 30.53 -18.45
N THR A 359 10.62 29.53 -17.62
CA THR A 359 9.93 29.40 -16.34
C THR A 359 10.90 29.32 -15.18
N TYR A 360 10.50 29.92 -14.08
CA TYR A 360 11.22 29.96 -12.82
C TYR A 360 10.56 29.07 -11.79
N PHE A 361 11.38 28.45 -10.95
CA PHE A 361 10.93 27.52 -9.93
C PHE A 361 11.63 27.81 -8.62
N GLN A 362 10.87 27.75 -7.55
CA GLN A 362 11.38 27.82 -6.19
C GLN A 362 12.02 26.47 -5.83
N PRO A 363 13.32 26.42 -5.44
CA PRO A 363 13.99 25.18 -5.06
C PRO A 363 13.26 24.44 -3.94
N VAL A 364 13.06 23.12 -4.10
CA VAL A 364 12.29 22.31 -3.12
C VAL A 364 13.02 22.21 -1.78
N ASN A 365 14.35 22.08 -1.81
CA ASN A 365 15.17 21.94 -0.60
C ASN A 365 15.05 23.16 0.33
N GLU A 366 14.89 24.36 -0.23
CA GLU A 366 14.67 25.58 0.55
C GLU A 366 13.34 25.52 1.31
N ILE A 367 12.27 25.05 0.65
CA ILE A 367 10.94 24.91 1.27
C ILE A 367 10.98 23.88 2.40
N LEU A 368 11.63 22.74 2.15
CA LEU A 368 11.79 21.67 3.13
C LEU A 368 12.56 22.16 4.36
N GLN A 369 13.64 22.91 4.15
CA GLN A 369 14.44 23.48 5.24
C GLN A 369 13.68 24.56 6.01
N ALA A 370 13.01 25.49 5.32
CA ALA A 370 12.31 26.62 5.92
C ALA A 370 11.19 26.18 6.88
N TYR A 371 10.52 25.06 6.57
CA TYR A 371 9.40 24.55 7.35
C TYR A 371 9.68 23.23 8.09
N GLY A 372 10.91 22.71 8.04
CA GLY A 372 11.27 21.43 8.68
C GLY A 372 10.49 20.23 8.15
N LEU A 373 10.22 20.20 6.83
CA LEU A 373 9.36 19.19 6.21
C LEU A 373 10.18 18.00 5.69
N THR A 374 9.60 16.81 5.78
CA THR A 374 10.16 15.59 5.18
C THR A 374 9.47 15.29 3.86
N LEU A 375 10.23 15.29 2.76
CA LEU A 375 9.75 14.86 1.44
C LEU A 375 9.32 13.40 1.48
N LEU A 376 8.13 13.09 0.95
CA LEU A 376 7.74 11.70 0.74
C LEU A 376 8.36 11.17 -0.54
N THR A 377 9.02 10.03 -0.41
CA THR A 377 9.56 9.29 -1.54
C THR A 377 8.65 8.11 -1.87
N GLY A 378 8.68 7.63 -3.12
CA GLY A 378 7.89 6.51 -3.63
C GLY A 378 8.11 5.20 -2.88
N GLY A 379 8.98 5.18 -1.86
CA GLY A 379 9.21 4.09 -0.94
C GLY A 379 8.37 4.10 0.35
N THR A 380 7.32 4.93 0.48
CA THR A 380 6.40 4.92 1.66
C THR A 380 5.00 4.38 1.33
N THR A 381 4.94 3.22 0.68
CA THR A 381 4.13 2.02 1.03
C THR A 381 4.64 0.87 0.12
N PRO A 382 4.75 -0.36 0.61
CA PRO A 382 5.61 -1.41 0.05
C PRO A 382 5.13 -1.90 -1.33
N PRO A 383 6.01 -2.05 -2.34
CA PRO A 383 5.66 -2.87 -3.50
C PRO A 383 5.76 -4.34 -3.09
N SER A 384 4.61 -5.01 -3.03
CA SER A 384 4.49 -6.45 -3.25
C SER A 384 4.75 -6.73 -4.74
N SER A 385 6.02 -6.76 -5.13
CA SER A 385 6.56 -7.49 -6.29
C SER A 385 8.03 -7.08 -6.54
N PRO A 386 8.96 -8.04 -6.68
CA PRO A 386 10.34 -7.75 -7.07
C PRO A 386 10.41 -7.15 -8.50
N PRO A 387 11.31 -6.20 -8.77
CA PRO A 387 11.64 -5.80 -10.13
C PRO A 387 12.12 -7.03 -10.95
N PRO A 388 11.77 -7.16 -12.24
CA PRO A 388 12.37 -8.15 -13.11
C PRO A 388 13.90 -7.94 -13.15
N GLY A 389 14.64 -9.04 -13.03
CA GLY A 389 16.06 -9.07 -12.73
C GLY A 389 16.97 -8.24 -13.65
N GLY A 390 18.10 -7.81 -13.07
CA GLY A 390 19.23 -7.24 -13.80
C GLY A 390 19.95 -6.10 -13.06
N GLY A 391 20.70 -6.46 -12.01
CA GLY A 391 21.92 -5.76 -11.60
C GLY A 391 21.83 -4.27 -11.23
N GLY A 392 21.50 -3.98 -9.96
CA GLY A 392 21.90 -2.71 -9.36
C GLY A 392 21.15 -2.36 -8.08
N CYS A 393 21.72 -2.73 -6.92
CA CYS A 393 21.29 -2.19 -5.62
C CYS A 393 21.77 -0.74 -5.45
N SER A 394 21.34 0.14 -6.35
CA SER A 394 21.65 1.57 -6.35
C SER A 394 20.66 2.35 -5.46
N GLY A 395 21.08 3.51 -4.95
CA GLY A 395 20.22 4.38 -4.12
C GLY A 395 20.15 3.99 -2.63
N TYR A 396 21.02 3.11 -2.17
CA TYR A 396 21.22 2.81 -0.75
C TYR A 396 22.39 3.61 -0.19
N GLU A 397 22.34 3.93 1.11
CA GLU A 397 23.35 4.75 1.80
C GLU A 397 24.71 4.05 1.84
N PHE A 398 24.69 2.73 2.07
CA PHE A 398 25.87 1.90 2.10
C PHE A 398 25.77 0.82 1.04
N THR A 399 26.88 0.59 0.34
CA THR A 399 27.04 -0.53 -0.59
C THR A 399 28.21 -1.38 -0.16
N ARG A 400 28.02 -2.71 -0.23
CA ARG A 400 29.05 -3.72 0.00
C ARG A 400 29.01 -4.74 -1.12
N THR A 401 30.18 -5.21 -1.53
CA THR A 401 30.32 -6.27 -2.52
C THR A 401 31.13 -7.40 -1.92
N GLY A 402 30.95 -8.60 -2.46
CA GLY A 402 31.71 -9.77 -2.07
C GLY A 402 31.40 -10.95 -2.98
N SER A 403 31.93 -12.12 -2.66
CA SER A 403 31.66 -13.36 -3.39
C SER A 403 31.38 -14.49 -2.41
N LEU A 404 30.44 -15.36 -2.77
CA LEU A 404 30.07 -16.54 -1.99
C LEU A 404 30.10 -17.80 -2.86
N SER A 405 30.52 -18.90 -2.25
CA SER A 405 30.27 -20.26 -2.77
C SER A 405 28.88 -20.74 -2.34
N SER A 406 28.30 -21.66 -3.11
CA SER A 406 27.00 -22.28 -2.81
C SER A 406 26.98 -22.84 -1.39
N GLY A 407 25.90 -22.54 -0.64
CA GLY A 407 25.76 -22.83 0.78
C GLY A 407 26.45 -21.84 1.72
N GLY A 408 27.27 -20.91 1.21
CA GLY A 408 28.01 -19.93 1.99
C GLY A 408 27.14 -18.81 2.57
N SER A 409 27.60 -18.19 3.65
CA SER A 409 27.01 -16.97 4.21
C SER A 409 28.09 -15.97 4.57
N VAL A 410 27.74 -14.68 4.51
CA VAL A 410 28.57 -13.57 4.97
C VAL A 410 27.70 -12.55 5.70
N TYR A 411 28.29 -11.87 6.67
CA TYR A 411 27.59 -10.88 7.49
C TYR A 411 28.05 -9.48 7.15
N GLN A 412 27.14 -8.53 7.15
CA GLN A 412 27.39 -7.15 6.76
C GLN A 412 26.80 -6.17 7.79
N PRO A 413 27.48 -5.05 8.06
CA PRO A 413 28.73 -4.60 7.44
C PRO A 413 29.97 -5.34 7.95
N ASP A 414 30.89 -5.66 7.03
CA ASP A 414 32.28 -6.03 7.30
C ASP A 414 32.45 -7.22 8.28
N ASN A 415 31.63 -8.27 8.10
CA ASN A 415 31.52 -9.45 8.98
C ASN A 415 31.15 -9.15 10.45
N SER A 416 30.55 -7.98 10.68
CA SER A 416 30.17 -7.48 11.99
C SER A 416 28.69 -7.05 11.98
N TYR A 417 28.37 -6.05 12.81
CA TYR A 417 27.06 -5.43 12.97
C TYR A 417 27.20 -3.91 13.07
N TYR A 418 26.08 -3.21 12.92
CA TYR A 418 25.97 -1.78 13.21
C TYR A 418 25.00 -1.54 14.37
N GLN A 419 25.15 -0.39 15.03
CA GLN A 419 24.20 0.09 16.02
C GLN A 419 23.29 1.13 15.38
N SER A 420 21.98 0.96 15.53
CA SER A 420 21.02 2.03 15.29
C SER A 420 20.64 2.65 16.64
N THR A 421 20.86 3.94 16.78
CA THR A 421 20.63 4.69 18.03
C THR A 421 19.19 5.22 18.14
N VAL A 422 18.44 5.16 17.05
CA VAL A 422 17.05 5.62 16.94
C VAL A 422 16.17 4.50 16.39
N SER A 423 14.86 4.62 16.59
CA SER A 423 13.91 3.74 15.89
C SER A 423 13.66 4.28 14.48
N GLY A 424 13.57 3.41 13.49
CA GLY A 424 13.20 3.82 12.13
C GLY A 424 13.35 2.70 11.11
N THR A 425 13.43 3.07 9.83
CA THR A 425 13.36 2.10 8.72
C THR A 425 14.73 1.63 8.26
N HIS A 426 14.99 0.33 8.39
CA HIS A 426 16.09 -0.37 7.75
C HIS A 426 15.68 -0.82 6.35
N ARG A 427 16.53 -0.61 5.35
CA ARG A 427 16.30 -1.09 3.97
C ARG A 427 17.49 -1.92 3.51
N GLY A 428 17.25 -2.94 2.70
CA GLY A 428 18.29 -3.76 2.09
C GLY A 428 17.90 -4.21 0.69
N CYS A 429 18.87 -4.26 -0.20
CA CYS A 429 18.78 -4.86 -1.53
C CYS A 429 19.99 -5.76 -1.72
N LEU A 430 19.76 -6.96 -2.21
CA LEU A 430 20.79 -7.90 -2.63
C LEU A 430 20.66 -8.15 -4.13
N ALA A 431 21.80 -8.16 -4.81
CA ALA A 431 21.91 -8.55 -6.21
C ALA A 431 23.07 -9.52 -6.35
N GLY A 432 22.78 -10.77 -6.67
CA GLY A 432 23.70 -11.86 -6.99
C GLY A 432 23.72 -12.20 -8.48
N PRO A 433 24.48 -13.24 -8.88
CA PRO A 433 24.60 -13.65 -10.27
C PRO A 433 23.30 -14.25 -10.82
N SER A 434 22.96 -13.98 -12.08
CA SER A 434 21.79 -14.58 -12.73
C SER A 434 21.83 -16.11 -12.69
N GLY A 435 20.68 -16.76 -12.43
CA GLY A 435 20.58 -18.22 -12.36
C GLY A 435 21.07 -18.82 -11.04
N THR A 436 21.28 -17.99 -10.01
CA THR A 436 21.56 -18.40 -8.63
C THR A 436 20.43 -17.99 -7.70
N ASP A 437 20.44 -18.55 -6.49
CA ASP A 437 19.49 -18.28 -5.41
C ASP A 437 20.27 -17.69 -4.22
N PHE A 438 20.07 -16.40 -3.98
CA PHE A 438 20.80 -15.63 -2.98
C PHE A 438 19.80 -14.93 -2.05
N ASP A 439 19.77 -15.35 -0.79
CA ASP A 439 18.90 -14.81 0.24
C ASP A 439 19.52 -13.60 0.95
N LEU A 440 18.66 -12.69 1.39
CA LEU A 440 19.01 -11.57 2.27
C LEU A 440 18.22 -11.63 3.58
N TYR A 441 18.90 -11.54 4.71
CA TYR A 441 18.28 -11.42 6.03
C TYR A 441 18.74 -10.15 6.74
N LEU A 442 17.85 -9.47 7.44
CA LEU A 442 18.19 -8.52 8.49
C LEU A 442 18.02 -9.20 9.84
N GLN A 443 19.05 -9.12 10.67
CA GLN A 443 19.07 -9.68 12.01
C GLN A 443 19.20 -8.58 13.06
N LYS A 444 18.49 -8.74 14.18
CA LYS A 444 18.61 -7.88 15.37
C LYS A 444 19.17 -8.68 16.54
N TRP A 445 20.09 -8.09 17.30
CA TRP A 445 20.55 -8.67 18.56
C TRP A 445 19.46 -8.56 19.63
N ASN A 446 19.11 -9.69 20.26
CA ASN A 446 18.08 -9.73 21.30
C ASN A 446 18.65 -9.82 22.73
N GLY A 447 19.97 -9.75 22.89
CA GLY A 447 20.65 -9.91 24.18
C GLY A 447 21.44 -11.21 24.32
N SER A 448 21.06 -12.27 23.60
CA SER A 448 21.75 -13.57 23.64
C SER A 448 22.02 -14.18 22.26
N ALA A 449 21.26 -13.79 21.23
CA ALA A 449 21.42 -14.28 19.87
C ALA A 449 21.01 -13.23 18.83
N TRP A 450 21.43 -13.47 17.58
CA TRP A 450 20.96 -12.74 16.41
C TRP A 450 19.67 -13.36 15.89
N ALA A 451 18.56 -12.62 15.99
CA ALA A 451 17.25 -13.05 15.50
C ALA A 451 16.96 -12.42 14.13
N ASN A 452 16.47 -13.20 13.17
CA ASN A 452 15.98 -12.67 11.89
C ASN A 452 14.74 -11.80 12.16
N VAL A 453 14.78 -10.54 11.74
CA VAL A 453 13.67 -9.59 11.88
C VAL A 453 13.06 -9.19 10.54
N ALA A 454 13.79 -9.42 9.44
CA ALA A 454 13.25 -9.39 8.08
C ALA A 454 14.08 -10.29 7.16
N SER A 455 13.49 -10.77 6.08
CA SER A 455 14.16 -11.60 5.09
C SER A 455 13.55 -11.45 3.69
N GLY A 456 14.38 -11.57 2.67
CA GLY A 456 14.02 -11.83 1.28
C GLY A 456 14.67 -13.14 0.89
N THR A 457 13.86 -14.13 0.53
CA THR A 457 14.28 -15.53 0.32
C THR A 457 13.52 -16.15 -0.86
N THR A 458 13.32 -15.37 -1.91
CA THR A 458 12.75 -15.90 -3.15
C THR A 458 13.80 -16.75 -3.85
N SER A 459 13.42 -17.56 -4.82
CA SER A 459 14.38 -18.34 -5.62
C SER A 459 15.21 -17.49 -6.60
N ALA A 460 15.17 -16.16 -6.46
CA ALA A 460 15.88 -15.24 -7.32
C ALA A 460 17.29 -14.95 -6.78
N SER A 461 18.17 -14.54 -7.68
CA SER A 461 19.48 -14.01 -7.30
C SER A 461 19.42 -12.63 -6.66
N SER A 462 18.24 -12.01 -6.59
CA SER A 462 18.07 -10.63 -6.12
C SER A 462 16.93 -10.52 -5.12
N GLU A 463 17.21 -9.89 -3.99
CA GLU A 463 16.29 -9.78 -2.86
C GLU A 463 16.16 -8.34 -2.39
N SER A 464 15.04 -8.01 -1.75
CA SER A 464 14.88 -6.71 -1.10
C SER A 464 14.11 -6.85 0.20
N ILE A 465 14.50 -6.05 1.19
CA ILE A 465 13.87 -6.02 2.50
C ILE A 465 13.67 -4.59 2.99
N THR A 466 12.57 -4.37 3.70
CA THR A 466 12.29 -3.12 4.42
C THR A 466 11.72 -3.49 5.78
N TYR A 467 12.28 -2.91 6.85
CA TYR A 467 11.91 -3.25 8.22
C TYR A 467 11.92 -2.02 9.12
N SER A 468 10.83 -1.75 9.82
CA SER A 468 10.78 -0.71 10.86
C SER A 468 11.27 -1.29 12.18
N GLY A 469 12.49 -0.93 12.56
CA GLY A 469 13.19 -1.42 13.75
C GLY A 469 13.23 -0.39 14.88
N THR A 470 13.36 -0.88 16.11
CA THR A 470 13.69 -0.04 17.27
C THR A 470 15.19 0.07 17.46
N ALA A 471 15.67 1.08 18.18
CA ALA A 471 17.09 1.21 18.51
C ALA A 471 17.70 -0.12 19.03
N GLY A 472 18.94 -0.41 18.65
CA GLY A 472 19.64 -1.66 18.96
C GLY A 472 20.71 -2.02 17.94
N TYR A 473 21.23 -3.24 18.04
CA TYR A 473 22.26 -3.74 17.15
C TYR A 473 21.67 -4.61 16.03
N TYR A 474 22.14 -4.38 14.81
CA TYR A 474 21.61 -4.99 13.59
C TYR A 474 22.74 -5.48 12.69
N ARG A 475 22.50 -6.54 11.92
CA ARG A 475 23.38 -6.97 10.84
C ARG A 475 22.59 -7.58 9.69
N TYR A 476 23.13 -7.48 8.48
CA TYR A 476 22.60 -8.20 7.34
C TYR A 476 23.34 -9.53 7.18
N ARG A 477 22.65 -10.57 6.78
CA ARG A 477 23.23 -11.84 6.35
C ARG A 477 22.88 -12.05 4.89
N VAL A 478 23.90 -12.21 4.05
CA VAL A 478 23.75 -12.64 2.67
C VAL A 478 24.07 -14.13 2.62
N HIS A 479 23.20 -14.93 2.03
CA HIS A 479 23.35 -16.38 1.95
C HIS A 479 23.16 -16.87 0.52
N ALA A 480 24.13 -17.59 -0.02
CA ALA A 480 24.00 -18.25 -1.32
C ALA A 480 23.30 -19.59 -1.12
N TYR A 481 21.97 -19.63 -1.23
CA TYR A 481 21.19 -20.85 -1.04
C TYR A 481 21.52 -21.89 -2.11
N SER A 482 21.60 -21.46 -3.39
CA SER A 482 22.10 -22.29 -4.48
C SER A 482 22.86 -21.48 -5.54
N GLY A 483 23.95 -22.04 -6.07
CA GLY A 483 24.83 -21.33 -7.01
C GLY A 483 25.93 -20.51 -6.30
N SER A 484 26.92 -20.03 -7.06
CA SER A 484 28.08 -19.30 -6.54
C SER A 484 28.34 -18.04 -7.35
N GLY A 485 28.96 -17.03 -6.72
CA GLY A 485 29.48 -15.87 -7.42
C GLY A 485 29.42 -14.59 -6.61
N SER A 486 29.61 -13.47 -7.31
CA SER A 486 29.69 -12.14 -6.69
C SER A 486 28.32 -11.56 -6.41
N TYR A 487 28.17 -10.91 -5.26
CA TYR A 487 26.98 -10.18 -4.87
C TYR A 487 27.29 -8.70 -4.61
N THR A 488 26.24 -7.89 -4.72
CA THR A 488 26.18 -6.50 -4.25
C THR A 488 25.04 -6.38 -3.25
N LEU A 489 25.33 -5.88 -2.06
CA LEU A 489 24.37 -5.53 -1.03
C LEU A 489 24.33 -4.00 -0.90
N GLY A 490 23.17 -3.40 -1.18
CA GLY A 490 22.86 -2.03 -0.80
C GLY A 490 22.03 -2.04 0.50
N PHE A 491 22.34 -1.19 1.47
CA PHE A 491 21.51 -1.02 2.66
C PHE A 491 21.52 0.41 3.20
N SER A 492 20.45 0.78 3.89
CA SER A 492 20.31 2.04 4.63
C SER A 492 19.81 1.73 6.03
N ASN A 493 20.34 2.45 7.02
CA ASN A 493 19.91 2.32 8.40
C ASN A 493 19.17 3.59 8.88
N PRO A 494 18.40 3.49 9.98
CA PRO A 494 17.65 4.62 10.54
C PRO A 494 18.53 5.72 11.14
#